data_AF-Q48526-F1
#
_entry.id   AF-Q48526-F1
#
_cell.length_a   1.000
_cell.length_b   1.000
_cell.length_c   1.000
_cell.angle_alpha   90.00
_cell.angle_beta   90.00
_cell.angle_gamma   90.00
#
_symmetry.space_group_name_H-M   'P 1'
#
loop_
_entity.id
_entity.type
_entity.pdbx_description
1 polymer ?
#
loop_
_entity_poly.entity_id
_entity_poly.type
_entity_poly.pdbx_seq_one_letter_code
_entity_poly.pdbx_strand_id
1 'polypeptide(L)' 'FFLYTMTMFAAKTSSPVETARLSGMAQAGGYFMSAFGPMLYGMAFTANPNGVIQNVVYLVLVIVMIVAAVMMAMTKHLFD' A
#
# COMPACT_ATOMS: atom_id res chain seq x y z
N PHE A 1 -3.02 8.99 -1.20
CA PHE A 1 -3.19 7.53 -1.08
C PHE A 1 -3.56 7.13 0.35
N PHE A 2 -2.67 7.34 1.33
CA PHE A 2 -2.91 6.95 2.73
C PHE A 2 -4.23 7.48 3.33
N LEU A 3 -4.48 8.79 3.24
CA LEU A 3 -5.72 9.41 3.73
C LEU A 3 -6.96 8.82 3.04
N TYR A 4 -6.90 8.60 1.73
CA TYR A 4 -7.99 8.01 0.95
C TYR A 4 -8.32 6.60 1.44
N THR A 5 -7.30 5.75 1.65
CA THR A 5 -7.49 4.39 2.17
C THR A 5 -8.10 4.40 3.57
N MET A 6 -7.65 5.29 4.46
CA MET A 6 -8.21 5.40 5.81
C MET A 6 -9.66 5.88 5.80
N THR A 7 -9.99 6.85 4.95
CA THR A 7 -11.38 7.31 4.75
C THR A 7 -12.25 6.20 4.18
N MET A 8 -11.74 5.40 3.23
CA MET A 8 -12.48 4.27 2.66
C MET A 8 -12.71 3.14 3.66
N PHE A 9 -11.77 2.89 4.57
CA PHE A 9 -12.00 1.96 5.68
C PHE A 9 -13.14 2.44 6.58
N ALA A 10 -13.14 3.73 6.95
CA ALA A 10 -14.23 4.29 7.76
C ALA A 10 -15.59 4.27 7.04
N ALA A 11 -15.59 4.39 5.71
CA ALA A 11 -16.82 4.39 4.90
C ALA A 11 -17.37 2.98 4.61
N LYS A 12 -16.58 1.91 4.80
CA LYS A 12 -16.93 0.54 4.39
C LYS A 12 -17.02 -0.47 5.53
N THR A 13 -16.82 -0.03 6.77
CA THR A 13 -16.99 -0.80 8.00
C THR A 13 -18.23 -0.32 8.75
N SER A 14 -18.77 -1.18 9.61
CA SER A 14 -20.04 -0.90 10.30
C SER A 14 -19.86 -0.31 11.70
N SER A 15 -18.63 -0.36 12.24
CA SER A 15 -18.30 0.12 13.58
C SER A 15 -16.97 0.88 13.62
N PRO A 16 -16.84 1.93 14.47
CA PRO A 16 -15.56 2.60 14.71
C PRO A 16 -14.45 1.65 15.18
N VAL A 17 -14.79 0.61 15.95
CA VAL A 17 -13.83 -0.39 16.44
C VAL A 17 -13.27 -1.22 15.29
N GLU A 18 -14.10 -1.60 14.33
CA GLU A 18 -13.70 -2.36 13.15
C GLU A 18 -12.78 -1.52 12.24
N THR A 19 -13.13 -0.25 12.03
CA THR A 19 -12.27 0.72 11.33
C THR A 19 -10.89 0.85 11.97
N ALA A 20 -10.84 1.01 13.30
CA ALA A 20 -9.59 1.16 14.04
C ALA A 20 -8.72 -0.10 13.94
N ARG A 21 -9.31 -1.30 14.02
CA ARG A 21 -8.58 -2.56 13.87
C ARG A 21 -8.04 -2.74 12.45
N LEU A 22 -8.86 -2.49 11.44
CA LEU A 22 -8.47 -2.64 10.04
C LEU A 22 -7.38 -1.64 9.65
N SER A 23 -7.55 -0.36 9.99
CA SER A 23 -6.55 0.68 9.75
C SER A 23 -5.24 0.40 10.51
N GLY A 24 -5.32 -0.09 11.74
CA GLY A 24 -4.14 -0.47 12.54
C GLY A 24 -3.36 -1.62 11.91
N MET A 25 -4.05 -2.67 11.44
CA MET A 25 -3.42 -3.79 10.74
C MET A 25 -2.74 -3.34 9.43
N ALA A 26 -3.43 -2.54 8.63
CA ALA A 26 -2.89 -2.01 7.37
C ALA A 26 -1.66 -1.10 7.60
N GLN A 27 -1.69 -0.27 8.64
CA GLN A 27 -0.58 0.59 9.01
C GLN A 27 0.63 -0.20 9.51
N ALA A 28 0.42 -1.17 10.41
CA ALA A 28 1.51 -2.02 10.91
C ALA A 28 2.21 -2.76 9.77
N GLY A 29 1.45 -3.35 8.85
CA GLY A 29 2.00 -3.99 7.65
C GLY A 29 2.74 -3.01 6.73
N GLY A 30 2.19 -1.81 6.53
CA GLY A 30 2.82 -0.75 5.72
C GLY A 30 4.16 -0.29 6.29
N TYR A 31 4.24 -0.06 7.61
CA TYR A 31 5.49 0.32 8.25
C TYR A 31 6.52 -0.79 8.20
N PHE A 32 6.11 -2.03 8.45
CA PHE A 32 7.00 -3.20 8.31
C PHE A 32 7.60 -3.29 6.91
N MET A 33 6.79 -3.15 5.85
CA MET A 33 7.30 -3.16 4.47
C MET A 33 8.19 -1.95 4.17
N SER A 34 7.87 -0.77 4.69
CA SER A 34 8.66 0.45 4.46
C SER A 34 10.10 0.35 4.98
N ALA A 35 10.33 -0.43 6.04
CA ALA A 35 11.65 -0.65 6.62
C ALA A 35 12.61 -1.35 5.63
N PHE A 36 12.09 -2.20 4.74
CA PHE A 36 12.90 -2.91 3.74
C PHE A 36 13.19 -2.06 2.49
N GLY A 37 12.42 -1.01 2.23
CA GLY A 37 12.56 -0.19 1.02
C GLY A 37 13.97 0.36 0.82
N PRO A 38 14.55 1.09 1.79
CA PRO A 38 15.92 1.62 1.68
C PRO A 38 17.00 0.54 1.54
N MET A 39 16.84 -0.59 2.25
CA MET A 39 17.79 -1.71 2.19
C MET A 39 17.80 -2.35 0.79
N LEU A 40 16.63 -2.69 0.26
CA LEU A 40 16.48 -3.30 -1.07
C LEU A 40 16.93 -2.33 -2.17
N TYR A 41 16.59 -1.05 -2.05
CA TYR A 41 16.99 -0.02 -3.01
C TYR A 41 18.51 0.19 -3.02
N GLY A 42 19.15 0.21 -1.84
CA GLY A 42 20.61 0.29 -1.72
C GLY A 42 21.33 -0.88 -2.38
N MET A 43 20.85 -2.11 -2.16
CA MET A 43 21.39 -3.30 -2.84
C MET A 43 21.20 -3.24 -4.36
N ALA A 44 20.02 -2.81 -4.82
CA ALA A 44 19.73 -2.67 -6.25
C ALA A 44 20.61 -1.59 -6.92
N PHE A 45 20.91 -0.50 -6.21
CA PHE A 45 21.77 0.57 -6.71
C PHE A 45 23.22 0.11 -6.92
N THR A 46 23.75 -0.73 -6.02
CA THR A 46 25.09 -1.31 -6.18
C THR A 46 25.19 -2.20 -7.42
N ALA A 47 24.13 -2.94 -7.76
CA ALA A 47 24.09 -3.82 -8.93
C ALA A 47 23.76 -3.09 -10.25
N ASN A 48 22.98 -2.01 -10.20
CA ASN A 48 22.58 -1.22 -11.35
C ASN A 48 22.55 0.28 -11.02
N PRO A 49 23.69 1.00 -11.19
CA PRO A 49 23.79 2.43 -10.88
C PRO A 49 22.91 3.30 -11.78
N ASN A 50 22.65 2.86 -13.02
CA ASN A 50 21.86 3.59 -14.01
C ASN A 50 20.37 3.67 -13.67
N GLY A 51 19.89 2.96 -12.63
CA GLY A 51 18.51 3.14 -12.14
C GLY A 51 17.40 2.49 -12.96
N VAL A 52 17.70 1.97 -14.15
CA VAL A 52 16.69 1.47 -15.10
C VAL A 52 15.82 0.35 -14.52
N ILE A 53 16.44 -0.65 -13.87
CA ILE A 53 15.70 -1.76 -13.25
C ILE A 53 14.84 -1.25 -12.09
N GLN A 54 15.36 -0.34 -11.25
CA GLN A 54 14.59 0.26 -10.16
C GLN A 54 13.36 1.02 -10.69
N ASN A 55 13.51 1.77 -11.78
CA ASN A 55 12.41 2.51 -12.39
C ASN A 55 11.31 1.60 -12.92
N VAL A 56 11.67 0.48 -13.56
CA VAL A 56 10.68 -0.52 -14.02
C VAL A 56 9.94 -1.13 -12.84
N VAL A 57 10.65 -1.49 -11.77
CA VAL A 57 10.02 -2.03 -10.55
C VAL A 57 9.09 -1.00 -9.90
N TYR A 58 9.51 0.27 -9.80
CA TYR A 58 8.65 1.34 -9.30
C TYR A 58 7.40 1.53 -10.15
N LEU A 59 7.53 1.51 -11.47
CA LEU A 59 6.39 1.62 -12.38
C LEU A 59 5.38 0.48 -12.16
N VAL A 60 5.87 -0.76 -12.04
CA VAL A 60 5.02 -1.93 -11.75
C VAL A 60 4.32 -1.77 -10.40
N LEU A 61 5.03 -1.33 -9.36
CA LEU A 61 4.43 -1.09 -8.04
C LEU A 61 3.33 -0.02 -8.10
N VAL A 62 3.54 1.06 -8.86
CA VAL A 62 2.52 2.10 -9.06
C VAL A 62 1.28 1.53 -9.75
N ILE A 63 1.46 0.71 -10.79
CA ILE A 63 0.33 0.05 -11.48
C ILE A 63 -0.44 -0.86 -10.50
N VAL A 64 0.26 -1.67 -9.71
CA VAL A 64 -0.37 -2.54 -8.71
C VAL A 64 -1.15 -1.71 -7.67
N MET A 65 -0.59 -0.60 -7.20
CA MET A 65 -1.29 0.29 -6.26
C MET A 65 -2.55 0.92 -6.86
N ILE A 66 -2.51 1.30 -8.14
CA ILE A 66 -3.68 1.85 -8.84
C ILE A 66 -4.77 0.78 -8.95
N VAL A 67 -4.41 -0.45 -9.36
CA VAL A 67 -5.37 -1.56 -9.47
C VAL A 67 -5.98 -1.88 -8.10
N ALA A 68 -5.17 -1.95 -7.04
CA ALA A 68 -5.66 -2.15 -5.67
C ALA A 68 -6.61 -1.04 -5.21
N ALA A 69 -6.30 0.23 -5.53
CA ALA A 69 -7.17 1.36 -5.21
C ALA A 69 -8.51 1.29 -5.96
N VAL A 70 -8.50 0.92 -7.24
CA VAL A 70 -9.72 0.75 -8.03
C VAL A 70 -10.56 -0.40 -7.49
N MET A 71 -9.95 -1.54 -7.16
CA MET A 71 -10.66 -2.65 -6.53
C MET A 71 -11.32 -2.24 -5.22
N MET A 72 -10.59 -1.53 -4.35
CA MET A 72 -11.14 -0.98 -3.11
C MET A 72 -12.32 -0.03 -3.38
N ALA A 73 -12.25 0.80 -4.42
CA ALA A 73 -13.33 1.69 -4.80
C ALA A 73 -14.60 0.93 -5.23
N MET A 74 -14.44 -0.19 -5.94
CA MET A 74 -15.56 -1.01 -6.45
C MET A 74 -16.23 -1.89 -5.37
N THR A 75 -15.52 -2.28 -4.31
CA THR A 75 -16.08 -3.11 -3.24
C THR A 75 -17.14 -2.35 -2.43
N LYS A 76 -18.39 -2.83 -2.33
CA LYS A 76 -19.47 -2.11 -1.60
C LYS A 76 -19.34 -2.19 -0.07
N HIS A 77 -19.14 -3.37 0.50
CA HIS A 77 -18.92 -3.60 1.93
C HIS A 77 -17.65 -4.45 2.12
N LEU A 78 -16.80 -4.10 3.10
CA LEU A 78 -15.53 -4.81 3.30
C LEU A 78 -15.69 -6.08 4.16
N PHE A 79 -16.70 -6.08 5.02
CA PHE A 79 -17.14 -7.21 5.81
C PHE A 79 -18.65 -7.32 5.59
N ASP A 80 -19.11 -8.52 5.19
CA ASP A 80 -20.54 -8.84 5.08
C ASP A 80 -21.21 -8.81 6.46
#